data_AF-A0A1Q8ZCQ6-F1
#
_entry.id   AF-A0A1Q8ZCQ6-F1
#
_cell.length_a   1.000
_cell.length_b   1.000
_cell.length_c   1.000
_cell.angle_alpha   90.00
_cell.angle_beta   90.00
_cell.angle_gamma   90.00
#
_symmetry.space_group_name_H-M   'P 1'
#
loop_
_entity.id
_entity.type
_entity.pdbx_description
1 polymer ?
#
loop_
_entity_poly.entity_id
_entity_poly.type
_entity_poly.pdbx_seq_one_letter_code
_entity_poly.pdbx_strand_id
1 'polypeptide(L)'
;MPSDLTFSDAQIASGVSGTFTYDAGNDDVLISVKKITGDSYAALTDTGVIEFVSKLLNLCEKAQTSVNATAVAGSRLNAFQSPVYGVPSQEANGDFYASVTYTMIARAPLSLNDPIGPVI
;
A
#
# COMPACT_ATOMS: atom_id res chain seq x y z
N MET A 1 -8.67 -9.46 -20.77
CA MET A 1 -9.05 -8.72 -19.54
C MET A 1 -7.76 -8.33 -18.83
N PRO A 2 -7.64 -7.12 -18.25
CA PRO A 2 -6.55 -6.83 -17.32
C PRO A 2 -6.52 -7.89 -16.24
N SER A 3 -5.33 -8.34 -15.84
CA SER A 3 -5.19 -9.22 -14.67
C SER A 3 -5.44 -8.38 -13.43
N ASP A 4 -6.47 -8.71 -12.66
CA ASP A 4 -6.77 -8.00 -11.43
C ASP A 4 -5.66 -8.22 -10.40
N LEU A 5 -5.34 -7.17 -9.64
CA LEU A 5 -4.47 -7.30 -8.48
C LEU A 5 -5.27 -7.92 -7.34
N THR A 6 -4.79 -9.01 -6.76
CA THR A 6 -5.48 -9.70 -5.66
C THR A 6 -4.78 -9.47 -4.32
N PHE A 7 -5.52 -9.67 -3.23
CA PHE A 7 -4.92 -9.70 -1.88
C PHE A 7 -3.94 -10.89 -1.70
N SER A 8 -4.07 -11.94 -2.51
CA SER A 8 -3.10 -13.04 -2.56
C SER A 8 -1.75 -12.54 -3.11
N ASP A 9 -1.77 -11.73 -4.16
CA ASP A 9 -0.54 -11.13 -4.73
C ASP A 9 0.13 -10.21 -3.71
N ALA A 10 -0.66 -9.43 -2.95
CA ALA A 10 -0.15 -8.60 -1.86
C ALA A 10 0.47 -9.43 -0.71
N GLN A 11 -0.14 -10.56 -0.36
CA GLN A 11 0.41 -11.51 0.61
C GLN A 11 1.71 -12.16 0.12
N ILE A 12 1.81 -12.50 -1.16
CA ILE A 12 3.05 -13.03 -1.74
C ILE A 12 4.14 -11.94 -1.72
N ALA A 13 3.80 -10.73 -2.14
CA ALA A 13 4.72 -9.59 -2.18
C ALA A 13 5.24 -9.18 -0.79
N SER A 14 4.48 -9.44 0.28
CA SER A 14 4.95 -9.13 1.64
C SER A 14 6.05 -10.05 2.12
N GLY A 15 6.13 -11.29 1.61
CA GLY A 15 7.08 -12.30 2.08
C GLY A 15 6.88 -12.75 3.54
N VAL A 16 5.84 -12.24 4.23
CA VAL A 16 5.58 -12.51 5.65
C VAL A 16 4.20 -13.13 5.77
N SER A 17 4.15 -14.40 6.16
CA SER A 17 2.89 -15.17 6.25
C SER A 17 1.85 -14.47 7.14
N GLY A 18 0.61 -14.38 6.63
CA GLY A 18 -0.54 -13.79 7.30
C GLY A 18 -0.45 -12.29 7.50
N THR A 19 0.24 -11.58 6.60
CA THR A 19 0.16 -10.12 6.47
C THR A 19 -1.22 -9.71 6.01
N PHE A 20 -1.77 -10.43 5.02
CA PHE A 20 -3.15 -10.38 4.58
C PHE A 20 -3.77 -11.75 4.82
N THR A 21 -4.90 -11.78 5.51
CA THR A 21 -5.65 -13.02 5.76
C THR A 21 -7.11 -12.80 5.42
N TYR A 22 -7.72 -13.76 4.75
CA TYR A 22 -9.16 -13.76 4.49
C TYR A 22 -9.90 -14.35 5.69
N ASP A 23 -10.76 -13.56 6.30
CA ASP A 23 -11.72 -14.03 7.30
C ASP A 23 -13.01 -14.44 6.60
N ALA A 24 -13.09 -15.74 6.28
CA ALA A 24 -14.23 -16.32 5.60
C ALA A 24 -15.55 -16.23 6.39
N GLY A 25 -15.50 -15.99 7.70
CA GLY A 25 -16.70 -15.83 8.52
C GLY A 25 -17.41 -14.50 8.29
N ASN A 26 -16.64 -13.46 7.95
CA ASN A 26 -17.13 -12.09 7.80
C ASN A 26 -16.97 -11.53 6.37
N ASP A 27 -16.38 -12.30 5.45
CA ASP A 27 -16.00 -11.85 4.10
C ASP A 27 -15.02 -10.65 4.15
N ASP A 28 -14.17 -10.63 5.17
CA ASP A 28 -13.23 -9.55 5.43
C ASP A 28 -11.81 -9.92 5.02
N VAL A 29 -11.04 -8.90 4.62
CA VAL A 29 -9.58 -8.99 4.51
C VAL A 29 -8.96 -8.34 5.72
N LEU A 30 -8.32 -9.14 6.57
CA LEU A 30 -7.60 -8.67 7.74
C LEU A 30 -6.15 -8.36 7.36
N ILE A 31 -5.72 -7.14 7.66
CA ILE A 31 -4.34 -6.67 7.44
C ILE A 31 -3.64 -6.56 8.79
N SER A 32 -2.53 -7.29 8.95
CA SER A 32 -1.73 -7.23 10.17
C SER A 32 -0.74 -6.07 10.14
N VAL A 33 -1.11 -4.94 10.76
CA VAL A 33 -0.23 -3.76 10.89
C VAL A 33 1.11 -4.13 11.53
N LYS A 34 1.09 -4.97 12.58
CA LYS A 34 2.32 -5.49 13.21
C LYS A 34 3.26 -6.19 12.23
N LYS A 35 2.74 -6.94 11.26
CA LYS A 35 3.59 -7.62 10.27
C LYS A 35 4.12 -6.68 9.20
N ILE A 36 3.46 -5.53 9.00
CA ILE A 36 3.89 -4.49 8.06
C ILE A 36 4.92 -3.58 8.73
N THR A 37 4.60 -3.01 9.89
CA THR A 37 5.46 -2.01 10.56
C THR A 37 6.47 -2.66 11.51
N GLY A 38 6.08 -3.75 12.17
CA GLY A 38 6.82 -4.33 13.29
C GLY A 38 6.27 -3.89 14.65
N ASP A 39 5.34 -2.92 14.67
CA ASP A 39 4.87 -2.31 15.90
C ASP A 39 3.96 -3.22 16.72
N SER A 40 3.95 -2.98 18.02
CA SER A 40 2.97 -3.55 18.93
C SER A 40 1.65 -2.76 18.85
N TYR A 41 0.55 -3.43 19.21
CA TYR A 41 -0.81 -2.86 19.18
C TYR A 41 -0.97 -1.54 19.96
N ALA A 42 -0.09 -1.24 20.92
CA ALA A 42 -0.22 -0.10 21.82
C ALA A 42 0.32 1.24 21.27
N ALA A 43 0.97 1.27 20.11
CA ALA A 43 1.77 2.44 19.70
C ALA A 43 1.61 2.81 18.22
N LEU A 44 0.38 3.02 17.75
CA LEU A 44 0.15 3.68 16.45
C LEU A 44 0.38 5.19 16.58
N THR A 45 1.65 5.58 16.77
CA THR A 45 2.06 6.99 16.77
C THR A 45 1.83 7.62 15.40
N ASP A 46 1.87 8.94 15.29
CA ASP A 46 1.78 9.63 13.99
C ASP A 46 2.80 9.07 12.98
N THR A 47 4.03 8.80 13.45
CA THR A 47 5.07 8.14 12.67
C THR A 47 4.70 6.70 12.28
N GLY A 48 4.09 5.94 13.19
CA GLY A 48 3.61 4.58 12.93
C GLY A 48 2.49 4.52 11.90
N VAL A 49 1.58 5.51 11.87
CA VAL A 49 0.55 5.64 10.83
C VAL A 49 1.20 5.89 9.47
N ILE A 50 2.12 6.85 9.40
CA ILE A 50 2.84 7.19 8.16
C ILE A 50 3.65 5.99 7.66
N GLU A 51 4.33 5.27 8.55
CA GLU A 51 5.07 4.07 8.24
C GLU A 51 4.16 2.96 7.70
N PHE A 52 3.02 2.71 8.36
CA PHE A 52 2.04 1.74 7.91
C PHE A 52 1.55 2.03 6.49
N VAL A 53 1.10 3.26 6.22
CA VAL A 53 0.63 3.67 4.89
C VAL A 53 1.74 3.55 3.85
N SER A 54 2.94 4.04 4.17
CA SER A 54 4.10 4.00 3.26
C SER A 54 4.49 2.57 2.88
N LYS A 55 4.55 1.67 3.86
CA LYS A 55 4.86 0.26 3.64
C LYS A 55 3.72 -0.46 2.92
N LEU A 56 2.46 -0.16 3.21
CA LEU A 56 1.32 -0.73 2.50
C LEU A 56 1.35 -0.34 1.01
N LEU A 57 1.60 0.93 0.69
CA LEU A 57 1.72 1.38 -0.69
C LEU A 57 2.88 0.72 -1.44
N ASN A 58 4.03 0.54 -0.76
CA ASN A 58 5.17 -0.20 -1.32
C ASN A 58 4.82 -1.67 -1.60
N LEU A 59 4.07 -2.32 -0.71
CA LEU A 59 3.60 -3.69 -0.92
C LEU A 59 2.67 -3.80 -2.12
N CYS A 60 1.73 -2.87 -2.27
CA CYS A 60 0.84 -2.84 -3.44
C CYS A 60 1.62 -2.62 -4.75
N GLU A 61 2.64 -1.74 -4.75
CA GLU A 61 3.53 -1.54 -5.89
C GLU A 61 4.30 -2.82 -6.26
N LYS A 62 4.88 -3.51 -5.27
CA LYS A 62 5.57 -4.79 -5.49
C LYS A 62 4.65 -5.86 -6.03
N ALA A 63 3.45 -5.98 -5.48
CA ALA A 63 2.44 -6.92 -5.96
C ALA A 63 2.06 -6.62 -7.41
N GLN A 64 1.82 -5.34 -7.73
CA GLN A 64 1.56 -4.90 -9.09
C GLN A 64 2.72 -5.21 -10.05
N THR A 65 3.96 -4.95 -9.63
CA THR A 65 5.16 -5.26 -10.42
C THR A 65 5.29 -6.76 -10.69
N SER A 66 4.99 -7.59 -9.69
CA SER A 66 4.97 -9.05 -9.84
C SER A 66 3.91 -9.52 -10.84
N VAL A 67 2.69 -9.01 -10.75
CA VAL A 67 1.61 -9.30 -11.72
C VAL A 67 1.99 -8.82 -13.13
N ASN A 68 2.56 -7.61 -13.23
CA ASN A 68 2.96 -7.03 -14.52
C ASN A 68 4.12 -7.78 -15.21
N ALA A 69 4.94 -8.51 -14.45
CA ALA A 69 6.04 -9.30 -15.00
C ALA A 69 5.55 -10.47 -15.86
N THR A 70 4.35 -10.98 -15.57
CA THR A 70 3.72 -12.09 -16.32
C THR A 70 2.59 -11.64 -17.24
N ALA A 71 2.12 -10.40 -17.09
CA ALA A 71 1.07 -9.81 -17.91
C ALA A 71 1.55 -9.42 -19.32
N VAL A 72 0.64 -9.54 -20.30
CA VAL A 72 0.86 -9.03 -21.66
C VAL A 72 0.91 -7.49 -21.65
N ALA A 73 1.69 -6.88 -22.56
CA ALA A 73 2.00 -5.45 -22.50
C ALA A 73 0.77 -4.52 -22.42
N GLY A 74 -0.36 -4.88 -23.04
CA GLY A 74 -1.62 -4.11 -23.00
C GLY A 74 -2.54 -4.39 -21.80
N SER A 75 -2.19 -5.34 -20.93
CA SER A 75 -2.98 -5.70 -19.73
C SER A 75 -2.28 -5.33 -18.42
N ARG A 76 -1.15 -4.64 -18.49
CA ARG A 76 -0.38 -4.22 -17.32
C ARG A 76 -1.13 -3.17 -16.53
N LEU A 77 -1.09 -3.34 -15.21
CA LEU A 77 -1.63 -2.42 -14.22
C LEU A 77 -0.69 -1.22 -14.04
N ASN A 78 -1.26 -0.06 -13.66
CA ASN A 78 -0.51 1.19 -13.45
C ASN A 78 -1.00 2.02 -12.26
N ALA A 79 -1.75 1.41 -11.34
CA ALA A 79 -2.37 2.09 -10.21
C ALA A 79 -1.34 2.56 -9.17
N PHE A 80 -0.29 1.75 -8.94
CA PHE A 80 0.78 2.04 -7.99
C PHE A 80 2.08 2.30 -8.74
N GLN A 81 2.55 3.54 -8.76
CA GLN A 81 3.85 3.88 -9.33
C GLN A 81 4.95 3.70 -8.28
N SER A 82 6.16 3.37 -8.73
CA SER A 82 7.31 3.28 -7.84
C SER A 82 7.54 4.62 -7.12
N PRO A 83 7.70 4.63 -5.80
CA PRO A 83 7.87 5.86 -5.04
C PRO A 83 9.19 6.56 -5.38
N VAL A 84 9.18 7.89 -5.26
CA VAL A 84 10.40 8.71 -5.37
C VAL A 84 10.91 9.00 -3.97
N TYR A 85 12.15 8.59 -3.71
CA TYR A 85 12.83 8.83 -2.44
C TYR A 85 13.66 10.11 -2.53
N GLY A 86 13.46 11.01 -1.58
CA GLY A 86 14.33 12.17 -1.38
C GLY A 86 15.67 11.78 -0.76
N VAL A 87 16.59 12.73 -0.73
CA VAL A 87 17.88 12.57 -0.04
C VAL A 87 17.62 12.46 1.46
N PRO A 88 18.13 11.40 2.14
CA PRO A 88 18.00 11.29 3.58
C PRO A 88 18.68 12.48 4.30
N SER A 89 18.03 13.01 5.33
CA SER A 89 18.54 14.07 6.19
C SER A 89 18.55 13.62 7.64
N GLN A 90 19.53 14.12 8.40
CA GLN A 90 19.61 13.90 9.84
C GLN A 90 19.01 15.12 10.56
N GLU A 91 18.08 14.88 11.49
CA GLU A 91 17.52 15.90 12.35
C GLU A 91 18.41 16.18 13.56
N ALA A 92 18.15 17.28 14.28
CA ALA A 92 18.97 17.72 15.42
C ALA A 92 19.01 16.70 16.60
N ASN A 93 18.03 15.80 16.67
CA ASN A 93 17.96 14.72 17.67
C ASN A 93 18.79 13.48 17.27
N GLY A 94 19.41 13.48 16.10
CA GLY A 94 20.23 12.37 15.57
C GLY A 94 19.47 11.37 14.70
N ASP A 95 18.14 11.50 14.59
CA ASP A 95 17.30 10.61 13.77
C ASP A 95 17.44 10.93 12.29
N PHE A 96 17.34 9.90 11.45
CA PHE A 96 17.37 10.02 10.00
C PHE A 96 15.96 9.95 9.42
N TYR A 97 15.65 10.89 8.54
CA TYR A 97 14.40 10.95 7.81
C TYR A 97 14.68 10.97 6.31
N ALA A 98 13.76 10.38 5.53
CA ALA A 98 13.73 10.53 4.09
C ALA A 98 12.31 10.92 3.69
N SER A 99 12.19 11.87 2.76
CA SER A 99 10.90 12.12 2.13
C SER A 99 10.62 11.01 1.13
N VAL A 100 9.37 10.52 1.12
CA VAL A 100 8.92 9.51 0.15
C VAL A 100 7.67 10.04 -0.52
N THR A 101 7.71 10.18 -1.84
CA THR A 101 6.57 10.61 -2.64
C THR A 101 5.94 9.41 -3.32
N TYR A 102 4.67 9.16 -3.02
CA TYR A 102 3.86 8.12 -3.65
C TYR A 102 2.92 8.74 -4.68
N THR A 103 2.87 8.17 -5.88
CA THR A 103 1.87 8.53 -6.89
C THR A 103 0.93 7.36 -7.09
N MET A 104 -0.36 7.60 -6.89
CA MET A 104 -1.42 6.62 -7.11
C MET A 104 -2.38 7.11 -8.18
N ILE A 105 -2.72 6.23 -9.10
CA ILE A 105 -3.77 6.47 -10.09
C ILE A 105 -5.00 5.68 -9.65
N ALA A 106 -5.94 6.36 -9.01
CA ALA A 106 -7.20 5.77 -8.57
C ALA A 106 -8.33 6.09 -9.56
N ARG A 107 -9.22 5.11 -9.78
CA ARG A 107 -10.53 5.32 -10.40
C ARG A 107 -11.57 4.75 -9.45
N ALA A 108 -12.30 5.62 -8.78
CA ALA A 108 -13.42 5.21 -7.95
C ALA A 108 -14.71 5.22 -8.81
N PRO A 109 -15.54 4.16 -8.78
CA PRO A 109 -16.88 4.25 -9.33
C PRO A 109 -17.64 5.31 -8.52
N LEU A 110 -18.13 6.35 -9.19
CA LEU A 110 -18.96 7.35 -8.54
C LEU A 110 -20.33 6.71 -8.26
N SER A 111 -20.61 6.45 -6.99
CA SER A 111 -21.99 6.42 -6.54
C SER A 111 -22.52 7.87 -6.58
N LEU A 112 -23.78 8.10 -6.93
CA LEU A 112 -24.35 9.46 -7.08
C LEU A 112 -24.29 10.30 -5.79
N ASN A 113 -23.87 9.71 -4.66
CA ASN A 113 -23.95 10.29 -3.31
C ASN A 113 -22.60 10.51 -2.62
N ASP A 114 -21.46 10.21 -3.26
CA ASP A 114 -20.14 10.46 -2.66
C ASP A 114 -19.45 11.64 -3.35
N PRO A 115 -19.55 12.87 -2.83
CA PRO A 115 -18.75 13.98 -3.32
C PRO A 115 -17.28 13.71 -3.01
N ILE A 116 -16.54 13.19 -3.99
CA ILE A 116 -15.08 13.16 -3.96
C ILE A 116 -14.58 14.58 -4.32
N GLY A 117 -14.56 15.46 -3.31
CA GLY A 117 -14.00 16.82 -3.42
C GLY A 117 -14.74 17.83 -2.54
N PRO A 118 -14.10 18.97 -2.16
CA PRO A 118 -14.83 20.07 -1.55
C PRO A 118 -15.91 20.54 -2.52
N VAL A 119 -17.15 20.62 -2.03
CA VAL A 119 -18.23 21.34 -2.71
C VAL A 119 -17.78 22.80 -2.76
N ILE A 120 -17.46 23.29 -3.97
CA ILE A 120 -17.18 24.72 -4.24
C ILE A 120 -18.52 25.43 -4.45
#